data_AF-A0A3Q0KPN1-F1
#
_entry.id   AF-A0A3Q0KPN1-F1
#
_cell.length_a   1.000
_cell.length_b   1.000
_cell.length_c   1.000
_cell.angle_alpha   90.00
_cell.angle_beta   90.00
_cell.angle_gamma   90.00
#
_symmetry.space_group_name_H-M   'P 1'
#
loop_
_entity.id
_entity.type
_entity.pdbx_description
1 polymer ?
#
loop_
_entity_poly.entity_id
_entity_poly.type
_entity_poly.pdbx_seq_one_letter_code
_entity_poly.pdbx_strand_id
1 'polypeptide(L)'
;MAISTEDSQYHSSELIKDLRTYRPKYPLPEDLRNIRTEETFCAYCGVSYLILNEIKFLEDKSENLRKELEIVKQKQGFNSLIPIGDADLPSSGEKQVSEDIERLLNEKAEITQKLDDMNTKLICYEATEKQFIKELARSQAEVSFAQEKLIELFDYSKRIRNKLKEKLFTDSLLRPIFDRINSLRDHISTLNQSYNISFTQLNNQYNQITNKLDLVTLEKDSAINKFNELELKYKEERNNWSEKQGEQLGDILVLKTKLNEETKRLDTLHDEKRQLILNFEQRIKSLEGENQSFVHENKNLKEKISSLTEQLNNQLQKYDLNERNYKEREQYLQKEMTNMSEELTSIKKTNEQLNSALETSKQEILELKTITDSQNELHRQLEIKLQEMEKELNVQQYNKELTLEKEFKLSLEKKELELQQIKSQTNRKIEQLTSEVKQKERENIVLQEEHRRIMETMKEEINQLTNSVNNSDSVRGELENQVQRYQQEVKQLYATVEKECWERDELNSVLAETREQLMKLSNSSKQSESDHRQSNQQENQKDDHLFPSISSSSVKSEQFIKHTVPKSSKTSNSNNGIARRSFQNFKNTKDTSGLAATQRQIATIISATKFRCQ
;
A
#
# COMPACT_ATOMS: atom_id res chain seq x y z
N MET A 1 -34.27 -128.01 40.79
CA MET A 1 -33.97 -128.94 39.67
C MET A 1 -35.13 -128.88 38.68
N ALA A 2 -34.86 -129.09 37.38
CA ALA A 2 -35.83 -129.00 36.27
C ALA A 2 -36.60 -127.66 36.16
N ILE A 3 -36.12 -126.76 35.30
CA ILE A 3 -36.89 -125.66 34.69
C ILE A 3 -36.59 -125.71 33.18
N SER A 4 -37.57 -125.34 32.34
CA SER A 4 -37.69 -125.75 30.93
C SER A 4 -36.49 -125.39 30.02
N THR A 5 -36.27 -126.21 29.00
CA THR A 5 -35.36 -125.96 27.87
C THR A 5 -36.10 -125.29 26.71
N GLU A 6 -36.75 -124.17 27.01
CA GLU A 6 -37.48 -123.31 26.08
C GLU A 6 -36.98 -121.85 26.26
N ASP A 7 -37.29 -120.94 25.33
CA ASP A 7 -36.86 -119.53 25.34
C ASP A 7 -35.36 -119.20 25.18
N SER A 8 -34.62 -119.93 24.34
CA SER A 8 -33.25 -119.56 23.92
C SER A 8 -32.98 -119.67 22.40
N GLN A 9 -33.94 -119.24 21.57
CA GLN A 9 -33.77 -119.16 20.10
C GLN A 9 -34.13 -117.79 19.50
N TYR A 10 -33.82 -116.69 20.20
CA TYR A 10 -33.90 -115.35 19.61
C TYR A 10 -32.72 -115.09 18.66
N HIS A 11 -32.91 -115.40 17.38
CA HIS A 11 -31.95 -115.08 16.33
C HIS A 11 -31.82 -113.57 16.14
N SER A 12 -30.59 -113.06 16.25
CA SER A 12 -30.26 -111.64 16.04
C SER A 12 -30.56 -111.12 14.62
N SER A 13 -30.90 -111.99 13.66
CA SER A 13 -31.36 -111.63 12.32
C SER A 13 -32.81 -111.15 12.26
N GLU A 14 -33.66 -111.43 13.26
CA GLU A 14 -35.05 -110.93 13.29
C GLU A 14 -35.12 -109.50 13.85
N LEU A 15 -34.36 -109.21 14.91
CA LEU A 15 -34.20 -107.85 15.46
C LEU A 15 -33.74 -106.81 14.41
N ILE A 16 -32.96 -107.25 13.42
CA ILE A 16 -32.48 -106.40 12.31
C ILE A 16 -33.56 -106.19 11.23
N LYS A 17 -34.53 -107.11 11.10
CA LYS A 17 -35.71 -106.91 10.23
C LYS A 17 -36.70 -105.93 10.86
N ASP A 18 -36.99 -106.06 12.15
CA ASP A 18 -37.98 -105.22 12.84
C ASP A 18 -37.60 -103.74 12.89
N LEU A 19 -36.31 -103.40 12.87
CA LEU A 19 -35.85 -102.02 12.77
C LEU A 19 -36.29 -101.29 11.50
N ARG A 20 -36.64 -102.00 10.41
CA ARG A 20 -37.23 -101.40 9.19
C ARG A 20 -38.76 -101.24 9.26
N THR A 21 -39.40 -101.76 10.30
CA THR A 21 -40.87 -101.76 10.49
C THR A 21 -41.30 -101.14 11.82
N TYR A 22 -40.38 -100.51 12.56
CA TYR A 22 -40.63 -99.96 13.89
C TYR A 22 -41.71 -98.88 13.90
N ARG A 23 -42.91 -99.25 14.37
CA ARG A 23 -43.89 -98.29 14.89
C ARG A 23 -43.61 -98.04 16.38
N PRO A 24 -43.46 -96.78 16.82
CA PRO A 24 -43.37 -96.46 18.24
C PRO A 24 -44.54 -97.05 19.03
N LYS A 25 -44.24 -97.87 20.05
CA LYS A 25 -45.25 -98.52 20.90
C LYS A 25 -46.11 -97.51 21.66
N TYR A 26 -45.56 -96.32 21.90
CA TYR A 26 -46.27 -95.11 22.26
C TYR A 26 -46.01 -94.07 21.17
N PRO A 27 -46.96 -93.78 20.27
CA PRO A 27 -46.81 -92.67 19.33
C PRO A 27 -46.81 -91.34 20.08
N LEU A 28 -46.21 -90.30 19.49
CA LEU A 28 -46.26 -88.95 20.05
C LEU A 28 -47.72 -88.54 20.31
N PRO A 29 -48.07 -88.08 21.53
CA PRO A 29 -49.39 -87.50 21.82
C PRO A 29 -49.73 -86.38 20.83
N GLU A 30 -51.00 -86.25 20.47
CA GLU A 30 -51.50 -85.25 19.51
C GLU A 30 -51.00 -83.83 19.81
N ASP A 31 -50.92 -83.43 21.09
CA ASP A 31 -50.39 -82.13 21.53
C ASP A 31 -48.95 -81.87 21.04
N LEU A 32 -48.10 -82.90 21.06
CA LEU A 32 -46.70 -82.82 20.62
C LEU A 32 -46.52 -82.93 19.10
N ARG A 33 -47.54 -83.39 18.36
CA ARG A 33 -47.50 -83.46 16.89
C ARG A 33 -47.75 -82.12 16.20
N ASN A 34 -48.38 -81.19 16.92
CA ASN A 34 -48.75 -79.87 16.40
C ASN A 34 -47.70 -78.77 16.70
N ILE A 35 -46.66 -79.09 17.47
CA ILE A 35 -45.52 -78.21 17.74
C ILE A 35 -44.72 -78.01 16.44
N ARG A 36 -44.28 -76.78 16.14
CA ARG A 36 -43.47 -76.54 14.95
C ARG A 36 -42.09 -77.18 15.12
N THR A 37 -41.53 -77.74 14.05
CA THR A 37 -40.17 -78.31 14.07
C THR A 37 -39.16 -77.34 14.67
N GLU A 38 -39.24 -76.06 14.31
CA GLU A 38 -38.48 -74.92 14.86
C GLU A 38 -38.44 -74.88 16.40
N GLU A 39 -39.54 -75.22 17.07
CA GLU A 39 -39.70 -75.20 18.53
C GLU A 39 -39.20 -76.49 19.19
N THR A 40 -39.06 -77.58 18.43
CA THR A 40 -38.57 -78.88 18.93
C THR A 40 -37.04 -79.00 18.97
N PHE A 41 -36.31 -78.08 18.34
CA PHE A 41 -34.84 -78.09 18.26
C PHE A 41 -34.19 -77.00 19.11
N CYS A 42 -33.06 -77.32 19.74
CA CYS A 42 -32.23 -76.30 20.38
C CYS A 42 -31.53 -75.44 19.32
N ALA A 43 -31.89 -74.15 19.24
CA ALA A 43 -31.33 -73.21 18.26
C ALA A 43 -29.80 -73.04 18.31
N TYR A 44 -29.13 -73.49 19.38
CA TYR A 44 -27.68 -73.42 19.56
C TYR A 44 -26.91 -74.67 19.11
N CYS A 45 -27.57 -75.83 18.99
CA CYS A 45 -26.89 -77.10 18.65
C CYS A 45 -27.65 -78.02 17.69
N GLY A 46 -28.87 -77.68 17.27
CA GLY A 46 -29.66 -78.46 16.30
C GLY A 46 -30.21 -79.80 16.84
N VAL A 47 -29.94 -80.16 18.09
CA VAL A 47 -30.47 -81.39 18.71
C VAL A 47 -31.94 -81.19 19.09
N SER A 48 -32.78 -82.18 18.81
CA SER A 48 -34.19 -82.14 19.24
C SER A 48 -34.32 -82.45 20.73
N TYR A 49 -35.13 -81.66 21.44
CA TYR A 49 -35.47 -81.91 22.84
C TYR A 49 -36.15 -83.27 23.04
N LEU A 50 -36.85 -83.79 22.03
CA LEU A 50 -37.45 -85.14 22.05
C LEU A 50 -36.38 -86.23 22.08
N ILE A 51 -35.35 -86.11 21.22
CA ILE A 51 -34.21 -87.03 21.17
C ILE A 51 -33.41 -86.96 22.47
N LEU A 52 -33.19 -85.76 23.00
CA LEU A 52 -32.47 -85.56 24.26
C LEU A 52 -33.18 -86.24 25.44
N ASN A 53 -34.52 -86.21 25.46
CA ASN A 53 -35.31 -86.86 26.50
C ASN A 53 -35.32 -88.39 26.37
N GLU A 54 -35.36 -88.93 25.15
CA GLU A 54 -35.26 -90.38 24.91
C GLU A 54 -33.87 -90.93 25.29
N ILE A 55 -32.79 -90.22 24.93
CA ILE A 55 -31.42 -90.57 25.36
C ILE A 55 -31.36 -90.65 26.89
N LYS A 56 -31.86 -89.63 27.59
CA LYS A 56 -31.85 -89.60 29.06
C LYS A 56 -32.68 -90.73 29.68
N PHE A 57 -33.84 -91.06 29.11
CA PHE A 57 -34.65 -92.21 29.53
C PHE A 57 -33.92 -93.54 29.34
N LEU A 58 -33.16 -93.70 28.25
CA LEU A 58 -32.34 -94.88 28.00
C LEU A 58 -31.12 -94.95 28.93
N GLU A 59 -30.52 -93.82 29.30
CA GLU A 59 -29.47 -93.73 30.33
C GLU A 59 -29.97 -94.16 31.71
N ASP A 60 -31.09 -93.57 32.19
CA ASP A 60 -31.72 -93.94 33.47
C ASP A 60 -32.12 -95.43 33.50
N LYS A 61 -32.63 -95.96 32.37
CA LYS A 61 -32.98 -97.38 32.22
C LYS A 61 -31.76 -98.30 32.22
N SER A 62 -30.70 -97.92 31.50
CA SER A 62 -29.42 -98.63 31.49
C SER A 62 -28.81 -98.72 32.89
N GLU A 63 -28.84 -97.62 33.64
CA GLU A 63 -28.28 -97.53 34.98
C GLU A 63 -29.11 -98.31 36.02
N ASN A 64 -30.44 -98.36 35.88
CA ASN A 64 -31.28 -99.24 36.70
C ASN A 64 -31.04 -100.73 36.38
N LEU A 65 -30.93 -101.12 35.10
CA LEU A 65 -30.59 -102.50 34.72
C LEU A 65 -29.20 -102.92 35.21
N ARG A 66 -28.22 -102.00 35.25
CA ARG A 66 -26.91 -102.25 35.89
C ARG A 66 -27.05 -102.55 37.38
N LYS A 67 -27.85 -101.76 38.11
CA LYS A 67 -28.11 -101.97 39.55
C LYS A 67 -28.81 -103.30 39.81
N GLU A 68 -29.80 -103.66 39.00
CA GLU A 68 -30.46 -104.98 39.08
C GLU A 68 -29.48 -106.13 38.82
N LEU A 69 -28.63 -106.02 37.79
CA LEU A 69 -27.63 -107.03 37.44
C LEU A 69 -26.55 -107.17 38.53
N GLU A 70 -26.13 -106.08 39.15
CA GLU A 70 -25.19 -106.10 40.29
C GLU A 70 -25.83 -106.72 41.55
N ILE A 71 -27.12 -106.47 41.80
CA ILE A 71 -27.90 -107.16 42.84
C ILE A 71 -28.01 -108.66 42.55
N VAL A 72 -28.17 -109.06 41.28
CA VAL A 72 -28.18 -110.49 40.88
C VAL A 72 -26.81 -111.13 41.10
N LYS A 73 -25.70 -110.49 40.72
CA LYS A 73 -24.34 -110.98 41.03
C LYS A 73 -24.12 -111.15 42.54
N GLN A 74 -24.47 -110.15 43.35
CA GLN A 74 -24.34 -110.25 44.81
C GLN A 74 -25.18 -111.39 45.40
N LYS A 75 -26.38 -111.65 44.86
CA LYS A 75 -27.22 -112.79 45.26
C LYS A 75 -26.67 -114.14 44.80
N GLN A 76 -25.91 -114.21 43.71
CA GLN A 76 -25.27 -115.44 43.23
C GLN A 76 -23.93 -115.73 43.95
N GLY A 77 -23.26 -114.72 44.48
CA GLY A 77 -21.97 -114.83 45.18
C GLY A 77 -21.98 -115.51 46.56
N PHE A 78 -23.08 -116.17 46.96
CA PHE A 78 -23.24 -116.76 48.31
C PHE A 78 -23.29 -118.29 48.36
N ASN A 79 -23.17 -118.99 47.22
CA ASN A 79 -23.06 -120.45 47.19
C ASN A 79 -21.59 -120.90 47.25
N SER A 80 -21.16 -121.35 48.42
CA SER A 80 -19.83 -121.94 48.67
C SER A 80 -19.94 -123.44 49.01
N LEU A 81 -18.83 -124.17 48.87
CA LEU A 81 -18.59 -125.54 49.37
C LEU A 81 -19.43 -126.70 48.79
N ILE A 82 -19.03 -127.21 47.61
CA ILE A 82 -19.10 -128.66 47.30
C ILE A 82 -17.79 -129.08 46.59
N PRO A 83 -17.01 -130.03 47.13
CA PRO A 83 -15.88 -130.67 46.46
C PRO A 83 -16.18 -132.12 45.99
N ILE A 84 -15.19 -132.74 45.31
CA ILE A 84 -15.10 -134.16 44.88
C ILE A 84 -15.89 -134.50 43.61
N GLY A 85 -15.21 -135.12 42.62
CA GLY A 85 -15.87 -135.71 41.43
C GLY A 85 -15.02 -135.86 40.17
N ASP A 86 -13.88 -136.57 40.21
CA ASP A 86 -13.10 -136.88 39.00
C ASP A 86 -13.83 -137.89 38.09
N ALA A 87 -14.15 -137.51 36.84
CA ALA A 87 -14.54 -138.43 35.75
C ALA A 87 -14.47 -137.77 34.35
N ASP A 88 -13.45 -138.14 33.58
CA ASP A 88 -13.33 -138.15 32.11
C ASP A 88 -14.40 -137.43 31.25
N LEU A 89 -14.21 -136.13 31.01
CA LEU A 89 -14.63 -135.47 29.76
C LEU A 89 -13.42 -134.87 29.03
N PRO A 90 -13.46 -134.74 27.68
CA PRO A 90 -12.24 -134.63 26.89
C PRO A 90 -11.57 -133.25 27.00
N SER A 91 -10.47 -133.20 27.77
CA SER A 91 -9.62 -132.01 27.99
C SER A 91 -9.14 -131.30 26.70
N SER A 92 -9.15 -131.99 25.54
CA SER A 92 -8.90 -131.38 24.23
C SER A 92 -9.97 -130.36 23.84
N GLY A 93 -11.25 -130.60 24.16
CA GLY A 93 -12.36 -129.76 23.74
C GLY A 93 -12.40 -128.43 24.48
N GLU A 94 -12.30 -128.47 25.81
CA GLU A 94 -12.34 -127.25 26.63
C GLU A 94 -11.14 -126.33 26.38
N LYS A 95 -9.95 -126.90 26.09
CA LYS A 95 -8.79 -126.13 25.65
C LYS A 95 -9.02 -125.49 24.28
N GLN A 96 -9.49 -126.26 23.30
CA GLN A 96 -9.76 -125.72 21.95
C GLN A 96 -10.80 -124.58 22.01
N VAL A 97 -11.87 -124.74 22.80
CA VAL A 97 -12.89 -123.71 23.02
C VAL A 97 -12.32 -122.49 23.74
N SER A 98 -11.41 -122.68 24.71
CA SER A 98 -10.75 -121.56 25.40
C SER A 98 -9.83 -120.77 24.47
N GLU A 99 -9.02 -121.46 23.66
CA GLU A 99 -8.13 -120.87 22.65
C GLU A 99 -8.92 -120.15 21.55
N ASP A 100 -10.07 -120.71 21.14
CA ASP A 100 -10.99 -120.10 20.18
C ASP A 100 -11.67 -118.85 20.76
N ILE A 101 -12.07 -118.86 22.04
CA ILE A 101 -12.61 -117.69 22.74
C ILE A 101 -11.55 -116.59 22.86
N GLU A 102 -10.32 -116.93 23.25
CA GLU A 102 -9.21 -115.97 23.38
C GLU A 102 -8.85 -115.34 22.02
N ARG A 103 -8.83 -116.14 20.95
CA ARG A 103 -8.66 -115.64 19.57
C ARG A 103 -9.78 -114.67 19.17
N LEU A 104 -11.05 -115.04 19.40
CA LEU A 104 -12.20 -114.18 19.08
C LEU A 104 -12.24 -112.89 19.92
N LEU A 105 -11.74 -112.92 21.16
CA LEU A 105 -11.59 -111.72 21.99
C LEU A 105 -10.50 -110.79 21.46
N ASN A 106 -9.38 -111.33 20.96
CA ASN A 106 -8.32 -110.55 20.32
C ASN A 106 -8.77 -109.97 18.96
N GLU A 107 -9.46 -110.75 18.12
CA GLU A 107 -10.07 -110.25 16.87
C GLU A 107 -11.08 -109.13 17.15
N LYS A 108 -11.92 -109.29 18.19
CA LYS A 108 -12.84 -108.23 18.64
C LYS A 108 -12.10 -106.98 19.11
N ALA A 109 -10.99 -107.12 19.83
CA ALA A 109 -10.18 -105.98 20.26
C ALA A 109 -9.57 -105.24 19.05
N GLU A 110 -9.00 -105.96 18.08
CA GLU A 110 -8.50 -105.37 16.83
C GLU A 110 -9.59 -104.64 16.05
N ILE A 111 -10.79 -105.22 15.92
CA ILE A 111 -11.91 -104.59 15.20
C ILE A 111 -12.40 -103.35 15.95
N THR A 112 -12.46 -103.38 17.28
CA THR A 112 -12.83 -102.22 18.11
C THR A 112 -11.83 -101.09 17.93
N GLN A 113 -10.52 -101.37 18.00
CA GLN A 113 -9.48 -100.37 17.80
C GLN A 113 -9.49 -99.77 16.39
N LYS A 114 -9.73 -100.58 15.35
CA LYS A 114 -9.90 -100.09 13.96
C LYS A 114 -11.13 -99.20 13.82
N LEU A 115 -12.21 -99.49 14.54
CA LEU A 115 -13.42 -98.65 14.57
C LEU A 115 -13.16 -97.31 15.26
N ASP A 116 -12.45 -97.31 16.40
CA ASP A 116 -12.06 -96.10 17.13
C ASP A 116 -11.08 -95.22 16.31
N ASP A 117 -10.12 -95.82 15.61
CA ASP A 117 -9.23 -95.13 14.66
C ASP A 117 -10.02 -94.48 13.50
N MET A 118 -11.02 -95.17 12.96
CA MET A 118 -11.88 -94.64 11.90
C MET A 118 -12.81 -93.54 12.40
N ASN A 119 -13.38 -93.68 13.59
CA ASN A 119 -14.22 -92.67 14.23
C ASN A 119 -13.41 -91.41 14.55
N THR A 120 -12.18 -91.57 15.04
CA THR A 120 -11.24 -90.45 15.27
C THR A 120 -10.92 -89.71 13.96
N LYS A 121 -10.70 -90.43 12.86
CA LYS A 121 -10.49 -89.82 11.53
C LYS A 121 -11.75 -89.08 11.04
N LEU A 122 -12.94 -89.64 11.25
CA LEU A 122 -14.22 -88.99 10.90
C LEU A 122 -14.40 -87.67 11.65
N ILE A 123 -14.16 -87.66 12.96
CA ILE A 123 -14.21 -86.45 13.81
C ILE A 123 -13.19 -85.40 13.32
N CYS A 124 -11.98 -85.80 12.91
CA CYS A 124 -11.00 -84.91 12.31
C CYS A 124 -11.45 -84.34 10.95
N TYR A 125 -12.12 -85.13 10.10
CA TYR A 125 -12.68 -84.62 8.84
C TYR A 125 -13.84 -83.64 9.09
N GLU A 126 -14.77 -83.95 9.99
CA GLU A 126 -15.82 -82.99 10.39
C GLU A 126 -15.23 -81.69 10.95
N ALA A 127 -14.14 -81.76 11.71
CA ALA A 127 -13.47 -80.57 12.25
C ALA A 127 -12.85 -79.71 11.13
N THR A 128 -12.23 -80.32 10.12
CA THR A 128 -11.68 -79.57 8.97
C THR A 128 -12.78 -79.00 8.08
N GLU A 129 -13.87 -79.73 7.84
CA GLU A 129 -15.06 -79.21 7.15
C GLU A 129 -15.67 -77.99 7.87
N LYS A 130 -15.88 -78.11 9.19
CA LYS A 130 -16.37 -77.00 10.05
C LYS A 130 -15.39 -75.82 10.12
N GLN A 131 -14.11 -75.99 9.75
CA GLN A 131 -13.17 -74.89 9.56
C GLN A 131 -13.28 -74.28 8.15
N PHE A 132 -13.31 -75.09 7.09
CA PHE A 132 -13.50 -74.59 5.72
C PHE A 132 -14.80 -73.79 5.56
N ILE A 133 -15.90 -74.23 6.18
CA ILE A 133 -17.18 -73.49 6.20
C ILE A 133 -17.02 -72.10 6.85
N LYS A 134 -16.23 -71.98 7.93
CA LYS A 134 -15.96 -70.68 8.58
C LYS A 134 -15.08 -69.76 7.73
N GLU A 135 -14.10 -70.33 7.03
CA GLU A 135 -13.21 -69.57 6.14
C GLU A 135 -13.94 -69.13 4.86
N LEU A 136 -14.84 -69.95 4.32
CA LEU A 136 -15.75 -69.60 3.24
C LEU A 136 -16.70 -68.46 3.66
N ALA A 137 -17.33 -68.57 4.83
CA ALA A 137 -18.23 -67.53 5.35
C ALA A 137 -17.51 -66.20 5.61
N ARG A 138 -16.26 -66.23 6.12
CA ARG A 138 -15.42 -65.02 6.24
C ARG A 138 -15.15 -64.40 4.86
N SER A 139 -14.71 -65.20 3.90
CA SER A 139 -14.41 -64.76 2.53
C SER A 139 -15.64 -64.14 1.85
N GLN A 140 -16.83 -64.72 2.06
CA GLN A 140 -18.09 -64.18 1.55
C GLN A 140 -18.45 -62.83 2.20
N ALA A 141 -18.20 -62.65 3.49
CA ALA A 141 -18.40 -61.37 4.17
C ALA A 141 -17.43 -60.28 3.65
N GLU A 142 -16.16 -60.63 3.43
CA GLU A 142 -15.14 -59.73 2.86
C GLU A 142 -15.50 -59.28 1.43
N VAL A 143 -15.97 -60.21 0.58
CA VAL A 143 -16.49 -59.89 -0.77
C VAL A 143 -17.73 -58.99 -0.70
N SER A 144 -18.65 -59.24 0.24
CA SER A 144 -19.86 -58.42 0.41
C SER A 144 -19.52 -56.98 0.83
N PHE A 145 -18.59 -56.80 1.77
CA PHE A 145 -18.08 -55.49 2.18
C PHE A 145 -17.36 -54.76 1.03
N ALA A 146 -16.56 -55.49 0.23
CA ALA A 146 -15.91 -54.92 -0.95
C ALA A 146 -16.92 -54.44 -2.01
N GLN A 147 -18.02 -55.18 -2.22
CA GLN A 147 -19.11 -54.76 -3.11
C GLN A 147 -19.83 -53.51 -2.60
N GLU A 148 -20.13 -53.42 -1.30
CA GLU A 148 -20.74 -52.23 -0.69
C GLU A 148 -19.85 -50.99 -0.87
N LYS A 149 -18.54 -51.12 -0.63
CA LYS A 149 -17.56 -50.03 -0.87
C LYS A 149 -17.43 -49.65 -2.34
N LEU A 150 -17.57 -50.61 -3.26
CA LEU A 150 -17.62 -50.32 -4.70
C LEU A 150 -18.87 -49.49 -5.06
N ILE A 151 -20.02 -49.80 -4.46
CA ILE A 151 -21.28 -49.06 -4.66
C ILE A 151 -21.17 -47.62 -4.11
N GLU A 152 -20.62 -47.44 -2.90
CA GLU A 152 -20.34 -46.11 -2.34
C GLU A 152 -19.50 -45.25 -3.30
N LEU A 153 -18.43 -45.82 -3.85
CA LEU A 153 -17.54 -45.15 -4.82
C LEU A 153 -18.24 -44.84 -6.14
N PHE A 154 -19.12 -45.74 -6.63
CA PHE A 154 -19.92 -45.47 -7.82
C PHE A 154 -20.91 -44.32 -7.62
N ASP A 155 -21.62 -44.26 -6.48
CA ASP A 155 -22.52 -43.15 -6.19
C ASP A 155 -21.78 -41.86 -5.83
N TYR A 156 -20.56 -41.93 -5.30
CA TYR A 156 -19.68 -40.76 -5.17
C TYR A 156 -19.24 -40.23 -6.55
N SER A 157 -18.80 -41.11 -7.45
CA SER A 157 -18.48 -40.78 -8.85
C SER A 157 -19.66 -40.17 -9.61
N LYS A 158 -20.88 -40.69 -9.38
CA LYS A 158 -22.13 -40.18 -9.95
C LYS A 158 -22.48 -38.80 -9.41
N ARG A 159 -22.34 -38.57 -8.09
CA ARG A 159 -22.52 -37.26 -7.44
C ARG A 159 -21.50 -36.22 -7.95
N ILE A 160 -20.24 -36.59 -8.17
CA ILE A 160 -19.24 -35.73 -8.82
C ILE A 160 -19.64 -35.40 -10.26
N ARG A 161 -20.02 -36.41 -11.07
CA ARG A 161 -20.44 -36.18 -12.46
C ARG A 161 -21.61 -35.21 -12.58
N ASN A 162 -22.61 -35.32 -11.72
CA ASN A 162 -23.74 -34.39 -11.71
C ASN A 162 -23.29 -32.96 -11.38
N LYS A 163 -22.50 -32.78 -10.31
CA LYS A 163 -21.94 -31.46 -9.91
C LYS A 163 -21.06 -30.82 -10.99
N LEU A 164 -20.31 -31.61 -11.76
CA LEU A 164 -19.54 -31.12 -12.91
C LEU A 164 -20.46 -30.70 -14.07
N LYS A 165 -21.46 -31.54 -14.40
CA LYS A 165 -22.43 -31.28 -15.47
C LYS A 165 -23.27 -30.02 -15.23
N GLU A 166 -23.55 -29.68 -13.98
CA GLU A 166 -24.28 -28.46 -13.60
C GLU A 166 -23.44 -27.17 -13.70
N LYS A 167 -22.10 -27.26 -13.68
CA LYS A 167 -21.23 -26.08 -13.45
C LYS A 167 -20.22 -25.74 -14.55
N LEU A 168 -19.96 -26.63 -15.51
CA LEU A 168 -18.85 -26.44 -16.47
C LEU A 168 -19.29 -26.50 -17.93
N PHE A 169 -19.83 -25.38 -18.42
CA PHE A 169 -20.08 -25.11 -19.84
C PHE A 169 -18.84 -24.51 -20.56
N THR A 170 -17.69 -25.18 -20.47
CA THR A 170 -16.52 -24.93 -21.35
C THR A 170 -15.71 -26.21 -21.54
N ASP A 171 -15.60 -26.68 -22.78
CA ASP A 171 -15.08 -28.01 -23.14
C ASP A 171 -13.55 -28.16 -22.94
N SER A 172 -12.80 -27.06 -23.02
CA SER A 172 -11.32 -27.06 -22.96
C SER A 172 -10.74 -27.47 -21.60
N LEU A 173 -11.29 -26.95 -20.49
CA LEU A 173 -10.83 -27.27 -19.13
C LEU A 173 -11.27 -28.67 -18.68
N LEU A 174 -12.33 -29.21 -19.27
CA LEU A 174 -12.84 -30.55 -18.96
C LEU A 174 -12.04 -31.67 -19.64
N ARG A 175 -11.35 -31.39 -20.76
CA ARG A 175 -10.66 -32.42 -21.56
C ARG A 175 -9.70 -33.29 -20.73
N PRO A 176 -8.75 -32.75 -19.93
CA PRO A 176 -7.83 -33.59 -19.15
C PRO A 176 -8.54 -34.39 -18.05
N ILE A 177 -9.67 -33.89 -17.54
CA ILE A 177 -10.50 -34.57 -16.54
C ILE A 177 -11.25 -35.74 -17.18
N PHE A 178 -11.82 -35.56 -18.38
CA PHE A 178 -12.43 -36.64 -19.14
C PHE A 178 -11.41 -37.69 -19.56
N ASP A 179 -10.22 -37.29 -20.02
CA ASP A 179 -9.14 -38.22 -20.39
C ASP A 179 -8.68 -39.03 -19.15
N ARG A 180 -8.60 -38.41 -17.97
CA ARG A 180 -8.33 -39.11 -16.70
C ARG A 180 -9.48 -40.05 -16.28
N ILE A 181 -10.74 -39.65 -16.49
CA ILE A 181 -11.93 -40.48 -16.20
C ILE A 181 -12.01 -41.68 -17.16
N ASN A 182 -11.68 -41.50 -18.43
CA ASN A 182 -11.61 -42.58 -19.41
C ASN A 182 -10.47 -43.53 -19.07
N SER A 183 -9.26 -43.02 -18.79
CA SER A 183 -8.16 -43.85 -18.30
C SER A 183 -8.52 -44.65 -17.03
N LEU A 184 -9.27 -44.07 -16.08
CA LEU A 184 -9.77 -44.79 -14.92
C LEU A 184 -10.83 -45.85 -15.29
N ARG A 185 -11.73 -45.57 -16.25
CA ARG A 185 -12.67 -46.57 -16.80
C ARG A 185 -11.93 -47.73 -17.45
N ASP A 186 -10.86 -47.47 -18.18
CA ASP A 186 -10.09 -48.48 -18.90
C ASP A 186 -9.31 -49.36 -17.90
N HIS A 187 -8.72 -48.77 -16.86
CA HIS A 187 -8.14 -49.52 -15.73
C HIS A 187 -9.20 -50.36 -15.00
N ILE A 188 -10.40 -49.81 -14.71
CA ILE A 188 -11.49 -50.57 -14.06
C ILE A 188 -11.97 -51.71 -14.97
N SER A 189 -12.04 -51.50 -16.29
CA SER A 189 -12.43 -52.53 -17.26
C SER A 189 -11.38 -53.64 -17.34
N THR A 190 -10.10 -53.29 -17.33
CA THR A 190 -8.96 -54.23 -17.30
C THR A 190 -8.93 -55.02 -15.99
N LEU A 191 -9.17 -54.37 -14.85
CA LEU A 191 -9.25 -55.00 -13.54
C LEU A 191 -10.44 -55.97 -13.45
N ASN A 192 -11.60 -55.57 -13.97
CA ASN A 192 -12.78 -56.43 -14.07
C ASN A 192 -12.54 -57.61 -15.01
N GLN A 193 -11.84 -57.42 -16.14
CA GLN A 193 -11.46 -58.52 -17.03
C GLN A 193 -10.51 -59.51 -16.34
N SER A 194 -9.51 -59.01 -15.61
CA SER A 194 -8.60 -59.83 -14.79
C SER A 194 -9.35 -60.62 -13.71
N TYR A 195 -10.25 -59.95 -12.97
CA TYR A 195 -11.11 -60.59 -11.97
C TYR A 195 -11.97 -61.72 -12.57
N ASN A 196 -12.62 -61.48 -13.71
CA ASN A 196 -13.44 -62.50 -14.38
C ASN A 196 -12.61 -63.69 -14.89
N ILE A 197 -11.36 -63.45 -15.34
CA ILE A 197 -10.42 -64.53 -15.71
C ILE A 197 -10.07 -65.37 -14.47
N SER A 198 -9.67 -64.73 -13.36
CA SER A 198 -9.34 -65.42 -12.11
C SER A 198 -10.54 -66.18 -11.53
N PHE A 199 -11.74 -65.58 -11.55
CA PHE A 199 -12.98 -66.22 -11.11
C PHE A 199 -13.32 -67.45 -11.99
N THR A 200 -13.17 -67.34 -13.30
CA THR A 200 -13.39 -68.47 -14.23
C THR A 200 -12.39 -69.60 -14.00
N GLN A 201 -11.12 -69.27 -13.72
CA GLN A 201 -10.09 -70.26 -13.36
C GLN A 201 -10.43 -70.97 -12.04
N LEU A 202 -10.84 -70.22 -11.01
CA LEU A 202 -11.22 -70.77 -9.71
C LEU A 202 -12.46 -71.67 -9.81
N ASN A 203 -13.48 -71.25 -10.56
CA ASN A 203 -14.69 -72.02 -10.80
C ASN A 203 -14.40 -73.32 -11.59
N ASN A 204 -13.47 -73.28 -12.55
CA ASN A 204 -13.01 -74.48 -13.25
C ASN A 204 -12.23 -75.43 -12.34
N GLN A 205 -11.41 -74.92 -11.41
CA GLN A 205 -10.73 -75.74 -10.40
C GLN A 205 -11.73 -76.37 -9.43
N TYR A 206 -12.73 -75.61 -8.96
CA TYR A 206 -13.82 -76.13 -8.13
C TYR A 206 -14.56 -77.29 -8.81
N ASN A 207 -15.01 -77.11 -10.06
CA ASN A 207 -15.68 -78.16 -10.83
C ASN A 207 -14.80 -79.40 -11.04
N GLN A 208 -13.48 -79.24 -11.22
CA GLN A 208 -12.54 -80.37 -11.30
C GLN A 208 -12.36 -81.12 -9.98
N ILE A 209 -12.53 -80.45 -8.83
CA ILE A 209 -12.50 -81.08 -7.50
C ILE A 209 -13.83 -81.81 -7.25
N THR A 210 -14.97 -81.19 -7.54
CA THR A 210 -16.30 -81.81 -7.42
C THR A 210 -16.40 -83.09 -8.25
N ASN A 211 -16.03 -83.04 -9.55
CA ASN A 211 -16.05 -84.23 -10.42
C ASN A 211 -15.14 -85.38 -9.91
N LYS A 212 -14.05 -85.06 -9.18
CA LYS A 212 -13.19 -86.08 -8.53
C LYS A 212 -13.83 -86.65 -7.27
N LEU A 213 -14.50 -85.82 -6.48
CA LEU A 213 -15.24 -86.25 -5.29
C LEU A 213 -16.41 -87.17 -5.66
N ASP A 214 -17.13 -86.87 -6.74
CA ASP A 214 -18.19 -87.72 -7.29
C ASP A 214 -17.63 -89.09 -7.71
N LEU A 215 -16.50 -89.11 -8.43
CA LEU A 215 -15.79 -90.32 -8.84
C LEU A 215 -15.38 -91.19 -7.64
N VAL A 216 -14.74 -90.61 -6.62
CA VAL A 216 -14.34 -91.32 -5.39
C VAL A 216 -15.57 -91.82 -4.62
N THR A 217 -16.68 -91.08 -4.64
CA THR A 217 -17.95 -91.52 -4.02
C THR A 217 -18.53 -92.73 -4.75
N LEU A 218 -18.49 -92.74 -6.08
CA LEU A 218 -18.92 -93.85 -6.94
C LEU A 218 -18.04 -95.11 -6.74
N GLU A 219 -16.72 -94.94 -6.60
CA GLU A 219 -15.80 -96.02 -6.27
C GLU A 219 -16.07 -96.60 -4.86
N LYS A 220 -16.30 -95.71 -3.87
CA LYS A 220 -16.67 -96.09 -2.49
C LYS A 220 -17.99 -96.87 -2.46
N ASP A 221 -19.01 -96.44 -3.19
CA ASP A 221 -20.29 -97.15 -3.26
C ASP A 221 -20.17 -98.49 -4.03
N SER A 222 -19.34 -98.56 -5.07
CA SER A 222 -19.01 -99.83 -5.73
C SER A 222 -18.27 -100.80 -4.82
N ALA A 223 -17.37 -100.31 -3.96
CA ALA A 223 -16.66 -101.13 -2.98
C ALA A 223 -17.60 -101.65 -1.88
N ILE A 224 -18.52 -100.81 -1.39
CA ILE A 224 -19.57 -101.21 -0.43
C ILE A 224 -20.47 -102.28 -1.05
N ASN A 225 -20.89 -102.14 -2.30
CA ASN A 225 -21.72 -103.15 -2.97
C ASN A 225 -20.99 -104.49 -3.11
N LYS A 226 -19.71 -104.51 -3.52
CA LYS A 226 -18.90 -105.74 -3.54
C LYS A 226 -18.70 -106.34 -2.16
N PHE A 227 -18.56 -105.53 -1.11
CA PHE A 227 -18.48 -106.01 0.26
C PHE A 227 -19.79 -106.70 0.70
N ASN A 228 -20.94 -106.11 0.38
CA ASN A 228 -22.25 -106.68 0.66
C ASN A 228 -22.50 -107.99 -0.13
N GLU A 229 -22.08 -108.07 -1.39
CA GLU A 229 -22.12 -109.30 -2.20
C GLU A 229 -21.27 -110.42 -1.58
N LEU A 230 -20.06 -110.11 -1.14
CA LEU A 230 -19.18 -111.07 -0.45
C LEU A 230 -19.75 -111.50 0.91
N GLU A 231 -20.30 -110.57 1.69
CA GLU A 231 -20.92 -110.87 2.99
C GLU A 231 -22.15 -111.78 2.84
N LEU A 232 -22.95 -111.58 1.77
CA LEU A 232 -24.06 -112.47 1.42
C LEU A 232 -23.56 -113.88 1.06
N LYS A 233 -22.54 -113.97 0.19
CA LYS A 233 -21.95 -115.24 -0.23
C LYS A 233 -21.32 -116.02 0.94
N TYR A 234 -20.65 -115.34 1.87
CA TYR A 234 -20.14 -115.97 3.09
C TYR A 234 -21.25 -116.49 4.01
N LYS A 235 -22.42 -115.84 4.06
CA LYS A 235 -23.60 -116.35 4.78
C LYS A 235 -24.19 -117.59 4.11
N GLU A 236 -24.27 -117.61 2.78
CA GLU A 236 -24.70 -118.78 2.01
C GLU A 236 -23.74 -119.97 2.15
N GLU A 237 -22.43 -119.74 2.05
CA GLU A 237 -21.41 -120.79 2.25
C GLU A 237 -21.43 -121.33 3.69
N ARG A 238 -21.59 -120.46 4.70
CA ARG A 238 -21.74 -120.87 6.10
C ARG A 238 -22.99 -121.72 6.33
N ASN A 239 -24.13 -121.37 5.71
CA ASN A 239 -25.36 -122.16 5.82
C ASN A 239 -25.19 -123.55 5.16
N ASN A 240 -24.62 -123.59 3.95
CA ASN A 240 -24.28 -124.85 3.26
C ASN A 240 -23.30 -125.73 4.07
N TRP A 241 -22.38 -125.13 4.83
CA TRP A 241 -21.44 -125.86 5.69
C TRP A 241 -22.14 -126.45 6.93
N SER A 242 -23.13 -125.74 7.49
CA SER A 242 -23.96 -126.22 8.59
C SER A 242 -24.87 -127.39 8.20
N GLU A 243 -25.23 -127.51 6.91
CA GLU A 243 -26.14 -128.56 6.40
C GLU A 243 -25.40 -129.84 5.96
N LYS A 244 -24.06 -129.85 5.97
CA LYS A 244 -23.22 -130.97 5.49
C LYS A 244 -22.34 -131.65 6.56
N GLN A 245 -22.48 -131.29 7.83
CA GLN A 245 -21.81 -132.00 8.93
C GLN A 245 -22.52 -133.31 9.24
N GLY A 246 -22.29 -134.34 8.41
CA GLY A 246 -23.09 -135.57 8.45
C GLY A 246 -22.41 -136.90 8.11
N GLU A 247 -21.16 -136.95 7.61
CA GLU A 247 -20.56 -138.25 7.25
C GLU A 247 -19.03 -138.40 7.38
N GLN A 248 -18.63 -139.27 8.31
CA GLN A 248 -17.49 -140.19 8.25
C GLN A 248 -16.07 -139.67 7.90
N LEU A 249 -15.38 -139.07 8.90
CA LEU A 249 -14.11 -139.50 9.53
C LEU A 249 -12.90 -140.06 8.71
N GLY A 250 -12.92 -140.17 7.38
CA GLY A 250 -11.79 -140.64 6.56
C GLY A 250 -10.79 -139.55 6.17
N ASP A 251 -11.25 -138.31 6.06
CA ASP A 251 -10.49 -137.20 5.44
C ASP A 251 -9.31 -136.66 6.28
N ILE A 252 -9.18 -137.05 7.55
CA ILE A 252 -8.21 -136.44 8.48
C ILE A 252 -6.76 -136.50 7.99
N LEU A 253 -6.38 -137.58 7.27
CA LEU A 253 -5.03 -137.68 6.68
C LEU A 253 -4.84 -136.73 5.49
N VAL A 254 -5.83 -136.57 4.63
CA VAL A 254 -5.79 -135.66 3.47
C VAL A 254 -5.81 -134.20 3.94
N LEU A 255 -6.64 -133.90 4.95
CA LEU A 255 -6.68 -132.60 5.61
C LEU A 255 -5.32 -132.26 6.26
N LYS A 256 -4.64 -133.23 6.87
CA LYS A 256 -3.28 -133.02 7.43
C LYS A 256 -2.24 -132.73 6.35
N THR A 257 -2.36 -133.28 5.14
CA THR A 257 -1.50 -132.91 4.01
C THR A 257 -1.79 -131.50 3.51
N LYS A 258 -3.07 -131.17 3.27
CA LYS A 258 -3.50 -129.83 2.85
C LYS A 258 -3.14 -128.75 3.86
N LEU A 259 -3.28 -129.02 5.16
CA LEU A 259 -2.90 -128.09 6.23
C LEU A 259 -1.41 -127.74 6.15
N ASN A 260 -0.54 -128.71 5.87
CA ASN A 260 0.91 -128.49 5.73
C ASN A 260 1.27 -127.73 4.43
N GLU A 261 0.43 -127.81 3.39
CA GLU A 261 0.56 -126.99 2.17
C GLU A 261 0.09 -125.55 2.42
N GLU A 262 -1.03 -125.36 3.13
CA GLU A 262 -1.53 -124.03 3.50
C GLU A 262 -0.68 -123.35 4.58
N THR A 263 -0.02 -124.07 5.50
CA THR A 263 1.01 -123.49 6.38
C THR A 263 2.14 -122.87 5.55
N LYS A 264 2.61 -123.55 4.49
CA LYS A 264 3.67 -123.01 3.61
C LYS A 264 3.19 -121.83 2.76
N ARG A 265 1.90 -121.78 2.39
CA ARG A 265 1.28 -120.59 1.78
C ARG A 265 1.20 -119.44 2.78
N LEU A 266 0.84 -119.71 4.04
CA LEU A 266 0.85 -118.71 5.10
C LEU A 266 2.26 -118.19 5.37
N ASP A 267 3.29 -119.04 5.43
CA ASP A 267 4.68 -118.61 5.59
C ASP A 267 5.13 -117.68 4.45
N THR A 268 4.83 -118.03 3.20
CA THR A 268 5.16 -117.19 2.03
C THR A 268 4.36 -115.88 2.03
N LEU A 269 3.07 -115.89 2.35
CA LEU A 269 2.26 -114.67 2.53
C LEU A 269 2.73 -113.81 3.73
N HIS A 270 3.26 -114.43 4.80
CA HIS A 270 3.84 -113.73 5.94
C HIS A 270 5.16 -113.04 5.56
N ASP A 271 5.98 -113.66 4.70
CA ASP A 271 7.20 -113.05 4.18
C ASP A 271 6.92 -111.97 3.13
N GLU A 272 5.93 -112.15 2.25
CA GLU A 272 5.43 -111.08 1.39
C GLU A 272 4.91 -109.89 2.23
N LYS A 273 4.13 -110.16 3.29
CA LYS A 273 3.68 -109.13 4.25
C LYS A 273 4.86 -108.45 4.95
N ARG A 274 5.92 -109.17 5.33
CA ARG A 274 7.15 -108.58 5.91
C ARG A 274 7.88 -107.69 4.90
N GLN A 275 8.00 -108.09 3.63
CA GLN A 275 8.58 -107.24 2.58
C GLN A 275 7.72 -106.00 2.31
N LEU A 276 6.40 -106.13 2.32
CA LEU A 276 5.48 -105.00 2.16
C LEU A 276 5.63 -103.99 3.31
N ILE A 277 5.73 -104.47 4.55
CA ILE A 277 5.98 -103.62 5.74
C ILE A 277 7.34 -102.91 5.63
N LEU A 278 8.41 -103.62 5.26
CA LEU A 278 9.74 -103.02 5.07
C LEU A 278 9.74 -101.93 3.98
N ASN A 279 9.01 -102.13 2.88
CA ASN A 279 8.82 -101.11 1.84
C ASN A 279 8.04 -99.90 2.35
N PHE A 280 6.99 -100.10 3.16
CA PHE A 280 6.27 -98.99 3.80
C PHE A 280 7.14 -98.23 4.81
N GLU A 281 7.93 -98.92 5.64
CA GLU A 281 8.88 -98.28 6.55
C GLU A 281 9.93 -97.43 5.82
N GLN A 282 10.46 -97.93 4.69
CA GLN A 282 11.38 -97.15 3.84
C GLN A 282 10.69 -95.93 3.24
N ARG A 283 9.43 -96.05 2.77
CA ARG A 283 8.69 -94.91 2.23
C ARG A 283 8.32 -93.89 3.32
N ILE A 284 8.01 -94.33 4.54
CA ILE A 284 7.81 -93.45 5.70
C ILE A 284 9.10 -92.67 5.99
N LYS A 285 10.25 -93.34 6.09
CA LYS A 285 11.56 -92.67 6.31
C LYS A 285 11.93 -91.67 5.20
N SER A 286 11.54 -91.95 3.94
CA SER A 286 11.65 -90.98 2.83
C SER A 286 10.77 -89.75 3.05
N LEU A 287 9.49 -89.96 3.40
CA LEU A 287 8.52 -88.90 3.65
C LEU A 287 8.87 -88.07 4.90
N GLU A 288 9.47 -88.67 5.92
CA GLU A 288 10.02 -87.96 7.08
C GLU A 288 11.16 -87.01 6.68
N GLY A 289 12.06 -87.46 5.80
CA GLY A 289 13.12 -86.61 5.23
C GLY A 289 12.57 -85.47 4.36
N GLU A 290 11.59 -85.76 3.49
CA GLU A 290 10.87 -84.76 2.69
C GLU A 290 10.19 -83.71 3.62
N ASN A 291 9.51 -84.15 4.68
CA ASN A 291 8.85 -83.29 5.66
C ASN A 291 9.85 -82.44 6.47
N GLN A 292 10.99 -82.99 6.88
CA GLN A 292 12.05 -82.21 7.54
C GLN A 292 12.61 -81.11 6.62
N SER A 293 12.71 -81.37 5.31
CA SER A 293 13.07 -80.36 4.32
C SER A 293 12.03 -79.22 4.27
N PHE A 294 10.74 -79.55 4.16
CA PHE A 294 9.66 -78.56 4.17
C PHE A 294 9.56 -77.78 5.49
N VAL A 295 9.87 -78.39 6.64
CA VAL A 295 9.94 -77.68 7.94
C VAL A 295 11.09 -76.67 7.95
N HIS A 296 12.25 -77.02 7.39
CA HIS A 296 13.38 -76.09 7.26
C HIS A 296 13.07 -74.95 6.27
N GLU A 297 12.44 -75.25 5.13
CA GLU A 297 12.00 -74.23 4.18
C GLU A 297 10.96 -73.28 4.79
N ASN A 298 9.95 -73.80 5.49
CA ASN A 298 8.96 -72.98 6.20
C ASN A 298 9.59 -72.10 7.28
N LYS A 299 10.63 -72.57 7.99
CA LYS A 299 11.41 -71.73 8.91
C LYS A 299 12.09 -70.58 8.16
N ASN A 300 12.81 -70.87 7.08
CA ASN A 300 13.49 -69.87 6.27
C ASN A 300 12.53 -68.85 5.63
N LEU A 301 11.33 -69.29 5.23
CA LEU A 301 10.25 -68.41 4.76
C LEU A 301 9.70 -67.52 5.87
N LYS A 302 9.49 -68.06 7.08
CA LYS A 302 9.01 -67.30 8.25
C LYS A 302 10.02 -66.24 8.70
N GLU A 303 11.31 -66.53 8.64
CA GLU A 303 12.39 -65.56 8.89
C GLU A 303 12.42 -64.46 7.82
N LYS A 304 12.27 -64.81 6.53
CA LYS A 304 12.12 -63.82 5.43
C LYS A 304 10.89 -62.93 5.60
N ILE A 305 9.72 -63.50 5.94
CA ILE A 305 8.48 -62.75 6.20
C ILE A 305 8.67 -61.78 7.37
N SER A 306 9.35 -62.22 8.44
CA SER A 306 9.65 -61.34 9.59
C SER A 306 10.53 -60.15 9.18
N SER A 307 11.61 -60.40 8.42
CA SER A 307 12.50 -59.34 7.92
C SER A 307 11.79 -58.37 6.96
N LEU A 308 10.94 -58.87 6.06
CA LEU A 308 10.13 -58.02 5.17
C LEU A 308 9.09 -57.19 5.94
N THR A 309 8.50 -57.74 7.00
CA THR A 309 7.56 -57.02 7.88
C THR A 309 8.26 -55.90 8.64
N GLU A 310 9.47 -56.15 9.14
CA GLU A 310 10.31 -55.13 9.78
C GLU A 310 10.73 -54.04 8.78
N GLN A 311 11.11 -54.40 7.55
CA GLN A 311 11.41 -53.43 6.49
C GLN A 311 10.18 -52.58 6.13
N LEU A 312 9.00 -53.17 6.04
CA LEU A 312 7.75 -52.46 5.75
C LEU A 312 7.38 -51.48 6.88
N ASN A 313 7.48 -51.89 8.15
CA ASN A 313 7.27 -51.02 9.30
C ASN A 313 8.26 -49.83 9.30
N ASN A 314 9.53 -50.08 9.00
CA ASN A 314 10.56 -49.04 8.87
C ASN A 314 10.32 -48.10 7.67
N GLN A 315 9.60 -48.53 6.63
CA GLN A 315 9.16 -47.64 5.55
C GLN A 315 7.92 -46.83 5.96
N LEU A 316 6.91 -47.46 6.56
CA LEU A 316 5.71 -46.79 7.06
C LEU A 316 6.06 -45.68 8.07
N GLN A 317 6.95 -45.93 9.03
CA GLN A 317 7.39 -44.92 9.99
C GLN A 317 8.10 -43.72 9.32
N LYS A 318 8.78 -43.93 8.18
CA LYS A 318 9.37 -42.84 7.38
C LYS A 318 8.30 -42.07 6.60
N TYR A 319 7.26 -42.73 6.10
CA TYR A 319 6.11 -42.06 5.49
C TYR A 319 5.35 -41.21 6.51
N ASP A 320 5.05 -41.75 7.71
CA ASP A 320 4.41 -41.00 8.81
C ASP A 320 5.20 -39.75 9.20
N LEU A 321 6.53 -39.85 9.30
CA LEU A 321 7.40 -38.73 9.63
C LEU A 321 7.40 -37.68 8.52
N ASN A 322 7.46 -38.11 7.25
CA ASN A 322 7.35 -37.22 6.11
C ASN A 322 5.98 -36.53 6.05
N GLU A 323 4.87 -37.24 6.32
CA GLU A 323 3.53 -36.65 6.30
C GLU A 323 3.36 -35.59 7.40
N ARG A 324 3.94 -35.80 8.59
CA ARG A 324 4.01 -34.75 9.63
C ARG A 324 4.82 -33.55 9.16
N ASN A 325 6.02 -33.76 8.61
CA ASN A 325 6.86 -32.69 8.08
C ASN A 325 6.15 -31.89 6.97
N TYR A 326 5.36 -32.56 6.10
CA TYR A 326 4.54 -31.89 5.10
C TYR A 326 3.39 -31.08 5.73
N LYS A 327 2.68 -31.62 6.72
CA LYS A 327 1.59 -30.92 7.42
C LYS A 327 2.09 -29.72 8.23
N GLU A 328 3.23 -29.83 8.90
CA GLU A 328 3.86 -28.71 9.60
C GLU A 328 4.30 -27.61 8.63
N ARG A 329 4.85 -27.98 7.46
CA ARG A 329 5.21 -27.03 6.41
C ARG A 329 3.98 -26.40 5.74
N GLU A 330 2.90 -27.15 5.56
CA GLU A 330 1.61 -26.65 5.07
C GLU A 330 1.03 -25.63 6.06
N GLN A 331 1.01 -25.93 7.36
CA GLN A 331 0.58 -24.98 8.40
C GLN A 331 1.45 -23.72 8.46
N TYR A 332 2.78 -23.84 8.28
CA TYR A 332 3.68 -22.70 8.19
C TYR A 332 3.33 -21.81 6.98
N LEU A 333 3.20 -22.39 5.79
CA LEU A 333 2.84 -21.67 4.56
C LEU A 333 1.43 -21.08 4.62
N GLN A 334 0.47 -21.77 5.26
CA GLN A 334 -0.88 -21.26 5.51
C GLN A 334 -0.82 -19.98 6.37
N LYS A 335 0.00 -19.98 7.43
CA LYS A 335 0.20 -18.82 8.32
C LYS A 335 0.95 -17.68 7.61
N GLU A 336 1.92 -17.99 6.77
CA GLU A 336 2.63 -17.03 5.94
C GLU A 336 1.66 -16.37 4.93
N MET A 337 0.77 -17.15 4.30
CA MET A 337 -0.29 -16.63 3.43
C MET A 337 -1.33 -15.77 4.17
N THR A 338 -1.72 -16.10 5.41
CA THR A 338 -2.61 -15.22 6.18
C THR A 338 -1.93 -13.90 6.51
N ASN A 339 -0.67 -13.92 6.94
CA ASN A 339 0.11 -12.70 7.20
C ASN A 339 0.22 -11.83 5.93
N MET A 340 0.61 -12.42 4.79
CA MET A 340 0.68 -11.71 3.50
C MET A 340 -0.68 -11.16 3.07
N SER A 341 -1.79 -11.85 3.37
CA SER A 341 -3.14 -11.35 3.09
C SER A 341 -3.50 -10.15 3.97
N GLU A 342 -3.16 -10.18 5.26
CA GLU A 342 -3.37 -9.06 6.19
C GLU A 342 -2.52 -7.84 5.80
N GLU A 343 -1.25 -8.03 5.44
CA GLU A 343 -0.39 -7.00 4.86
C GLU A 343 -0.98 -6.42 3.57
N LEU A 344 -1.45 -7.27 2.63
CA LEU A 344 -2.10 -6.81 1.40
C LEU A 344 -3.40 -6.02 1.65
N THR A 345 -4.20 -6.37 2.66
CA THR A 345 -5.37 -5.55 3.04
C THR A 345 -4.96 -4.22 3.66
N SER A 346 -3.88 -4.19 4.44
CA SER A 346 -3.33 -2.97 5.02
C SER A 346 -2.77 -2.03 3.94
N ILE A 347 -2.03 -2.58 2.96
CA ILE A 347 -1.50 -1.85 1.80
C ILE A 347 -2.62 -1.34 0.89
N LYS A 348 -3.71 -2.10 0.70
CA LYS A 348 -4.90 -1.60 -0.03
C LYS A 348 -5.52 -0.41 0.69
N LYS A 349 -5.73 -0.51 2.00
CA LYS A 349 -6.30 0.57 2.81
C LYS A 349 -5.45 1.84 2.80
N THR A 350 -4.12 1.74 2.89
CA THR A 350 -3.25 2.93 2.79
C THR A 350 -3.20 3.49 1.37
N ASN A 351 -3.27 2.65 0.33
CA ASN A 351 -3.40 3.11 -1.05
C ASN A 351 -4.74 3.82 -1.31
N GLU A 352 -5.86 3.32 -0.77
CA GLU A 352 -7.16 3.99 -0.82
C GLU A 352 -7.14 5.36 -0.12
N GLN A 353 -6.48 5.46 1.03
CA GLN A 353 -6.25 6.73 1.73
C GLN A 353 -5.37 7.70 0.92
N LEU A 354 -4.27 7.21 0.31
CA LEU A 354 -3.39 8.02 -0.53
C LEU A 354 -4.08 8.51 -1.81
N ASN A 355 -4.90 7.68 -2.46
CA ASN A 355 -5.69 8.10 -3.61
C ASN A 355 -6.76 9.13 -3.21
N SER A 356 -7.41 8.95 -2.05
CA SER A 356 -8.36 9.94 -1.52
C SER A 356 -7.69 11.29 -1.26
N ALA A 357 -6.52 11.30 -0.62
CA ALA A 357 -5.74 12.52 -0.40
C ALA A 357 -5.25 13.16 -1.71
N LEU A 358 -4.88 12.34 -2.70
CA LEU A 358 -4.46 12.81 -4.03
C LEU A 358 -5.60 13.51 -4.78
N GLU A 359 -6.83 12.99 -4.74
CA GLU A 359 -7.99 13.67 -5.34
C GLU A 359 -8.34 14.96 -4.58
N THR A 360 -8.25 14.98 -3.24
CA THR A 360 -8.39 16.23 -2.47
C THR A 360 -7.38 17.28 -2.92
N SER A 361 -6.08 16.94 -3.00
CA SER A 361 -5.08 17.93 -3.43
C SER A 361 -5.14 18.29 -4.91
N LYS A 362 -5.70 17.44 -5.79
CA LYS A 362 -6.06 17.85 -7.16
C LYS A 362 -7.18 18.89 -7.15
N GLN A 363 -8.19 18.74 -6.29
CA GLN A 363 -9.26 19.70 -6.13
C GLN A 363 -8.75 21.03 -5.55
N GLU A 364 -7.89 20.99 -4.53
CA GLU A 364 -7.19 22.18 -3.98
C GLU A 364 -6.38 22.91 -5.07
N ILE A 365 -5.66 22.17 -5.92
CA ILE A 365 -4.90 22.74 -7.05
C ILE A 365 -5.83 23.35 -8.11
N LEU A 366 -6.99 22.74 -8.38
CA LEU A 366 -7.99 23.28 -9.31
C LEU A 366 -8.59 24.59 -8.77
N GLU A 367 -8.93 24.65 -7.49
CA GLU A 367 -9.43 25.84 -6.81
C GLU A 367 -8.38 26.96 -6.81
N LEU A 368 -7.14 26.67 -6.40
CA LEU A 368 -6.01 27.60 -6.49
C LEU A 368 -5.80 28.11 -7.92
N LYS A 369 -5.99 27.27 -8.94
CA LYS A 369 -5.93 27.71 -10.33
C LYS A 369 -7.07 28.67 -10.66
N THR A 370 -8.32 28.39 -10.29
CA THR A 370 -9.44 29.33 -10.54
C THR A 370 -9.27 30.66 -9.81
N ILE A 371 -8.67 30.66 -8.60
CA ILE A 371 -8.28 31.87 -7.88
C ILE A 371 -7.18 32.62 -8.65
N THR A 372 -6.17 31.92 -9.15
CA THR A 372 -5.07 32.52 -9.95
C THR A 372 -5.60 33.15 -11.25
N ASP A 373 -6.46 32.44 -11.98
CA ASP A 373 -7.08 32.94 -13.21
C ASP A 373 -7.98 34.16 -12.92
N SER A 374 -8.69 34.18 -11.78
CA SER A 374 -9.47 35.34 -11.31
C SER A 374 -8.59 36.53 -10.91
N GLN A 375 -7.44 36.30 -10.28
CA GLN A 375 -6.47 37.34 -9.94
C GLN A 375 -5.83 37.95 -11.20
N ASN A 376 -5.52 37.13 -12.21
CA ASN A 376 -5.00 37.59 -13.50
C ASN A 376 -6.00 38.49 -14.23
N GLU A 377 -7.29 38.13 -14.23
CA GLU A 377 -8.34 38.96 -14.83
C GLU A 377 -8.59 40.24 -14.03
N LEU A 378 -8.54 40.20 -12.69
CA LEU A 378 -8.59 41.41 -11.85
C LEU A 378 -7.41 42.35 -12.15
N HIS A 379 -6.19 41.82 -12.26
CA HIS A 379 -5.00 42.59 -12.61
C HIS A 379 -5.14 43.24 -13.98
N ARG A 380 -5.68 42.51 -14.96
CA ARG A 380 -5.95 43.03 -16.32
C ARG A 380 -6.97 44.18 -16.29
N GLN A 381 -8.03 44.06 -15.50
CA GLN A 381 -9.03 45.13 -15.34
C GLN A 381 -8.45 46.37 -14.65
N LEU A 382 -7.59 46.17 -13.63
CA LEU A 382 -6.85 47.27 -12.98
C LEU A 382 -5.87 47.95 -13.94
N GLU A 383 -5.16 47.19 -14.78
CA GLU A 383 -4.23 47.72 -15.79
C GLU A 383 -4.95 48.53 -16.88
N ILE A 384 -6.09 48.04 -17.38
CA ILE A 384 -6.96 48.80 -18.29
C ILE A 384 -7.41 50.12 -17.63
N LYS A 385 -7.88 50.05 -16.38
CA LYS A 385 -8.35 51.24 -15.66
C LYS A 385 -7.24 52.23 -15.32
N LEU A 386 -6.01 51.76 -15.08
CA LEU A 386 -4.82 52.62 -14.97
C LEU A 386 -4.55 53.35 -16.28
N GLN A 387 -4.57 52.64 -17.42
CA GLN A 387 -4.39 53.27 -18.75
C GLN A 387 -5.53 54.25 -19.11
N GLU A 388 -6.75 54.05 -18.60
CA GLU A 388 -7.85 55.01 -18.72
C GLU A 388 -7.60 56.27 -17.88
N MET A 389 -7.23 56.12 -16.61
CA MET A 389 -6.89 57.25 -15.73
C MET A 389 -5.64 58.01 -16.22
N GLU A 390 -4.65 57.34 -16.80
CA GLU A 390 -3.50 57.99 -17.45
C GLU A 390 -3.94 58.82 -18.66
N LYS A 391 -4.82 58.30 -19.53
CA LYS A 391 -5.36 59.06 -20.66
C LYS A 391 -6.16 60.28 -20.17
N GLU A 392 -7.01 60.10 -19.16
CA GLU A 392 -7.79 61.21 -18.60
C GLU A 392 -6.88 62.27 -17.97
N LEU A 393 -5.87 61.87 -17.19
CA LEU A 393 -4.91 62.79 -16.59
C LEU A 393 -4.12 63.58 -17.65
N ASN A 394 -3.68 62.92 -18.72
CA ASN A 394 -3.01 63.59 -19.85
C ASN A 394 -3.94 64.60 -20.55
N VAL A 395 -5.23 64.26 -20.73
CA VAL A 395 -6.24 65.19 -21.28
C VAL A 395 -6.52 66.36 -20.33
N GLN A 396 -6.60 66.12 -19.02
CA GLN A 396 -6.75 67.18 -18.01
C GLN A 396 -5.53 68.11 -17.97
N GLN A 397 -4.31 67.57 -18.07
CA GLN A 397 -3.07 68.34 -18.16
C GLN A 397 -3.05 69.20 -19.44
N TYR A 398 -3.28 68.60 -20.61
CA TYR A 398 -3.35 69.32 -21.88
C TYR A 398 -4.41 70.44 -21.88
N ASN A 399 -5.61 70.17 -21.36
CA ASN A 399 -6.67 71.18 -21.23
C ASN A 399 -6.28 72.31 -20.27
N LYS A 400 -5.53 72.01 -19.20
CA LYS A 400 -5.02 73.02 -18.26
C LYS A 400 -3.92 73.87 -18.89
N GLU A 401 -2.99 73.26 -19.61
CA GLU A 401 -1.95 73.97 -20.38
C GLU A 401 -2.58 74.90 -21.43
N LEU A 402 -3.53 74.38 -22.23
CA LEU A 402 -4.28 75.16 -23.22
C LEU A 402 -5.12 76.29 -22.60
N THR A 403 -5.55 76.15 -21.34
CA THR A 403 -6.25 77.21 -20.61
C THR A 403 -5.27 78.28 -20.13
N LEU A 404 -4.15 77.88 -19.53
CA LEU A 404 -3.07 78.79 -19.11
C LEU A 404 -2.44 79.54 -20.31
N GLU A 405 -2.32 78.90 -21.47
CA GLU A 405 -1.86 79.56 -22.71
C GLU A 405 -2.84 80.66 -23.15
N LYS A 406 -4.15 80.40 -23.11
CA LYS A 406 -5.19 81.40 -23.42
C LYS A 406 -5.19 82.54 -22.41
N GLU A 407 -5.11 82.25 -21.12
CA GLU A 407 -5.03 83.26 -20.05
C GLU A 407 -3.76 84.12 -20.18
N PHE A 408 -2.61 83.50 -20.44
CA PHE A 408 -1.34 84.20 -20.66
C PHE A 408 -1.41 85.09 -21.91
N LYS A 409 -1.97 84.57 -23.02
CA LYS A 409 -2.15 85.35 -24.26
C LYS A 409 -3.08 86.54 -24.08
N LEU A 410 -4.22 86.36 -23.41
CA LEU A 410 -5.15 87.46 -23.09
C LEU A 410 -4.53 88.48 -22.13
N SER A 411 -3.72 88.02 -21.16
CA SER A 411 -2.98 88.91 -20.26
C SER A 411 -1.89 89.69 -20.99
N LEU A 412 -1.24 89.09 -21.99
CA LEU A 412 -0.21 89.73 -22.81
C LEU A 412 -0.82 90.75 -23.76
N GLU A 413 -1.88 90.39 -24.49
CA GLU A 413 -2.67 91.30 -25.34
C GLU A 413 -3.21 92.50 -24.55
N LYS A 414 -3.73 92.27 -23.33
CA LYS A 414 -4.13 93.35 -22.42
C LYS A 414 -2.94 94.25 -22.05
N LYS A 415 -1.76 93.69 -21.79
CA LYS A 415 -0.55 94.48 -21.44
C LYS A 415 0.01 95.26 -22.62
N GLU A 416 -0.07 94.71 -23.84
CA GLU A 416 0.25 95.44 -25.07
C GLU A 416 -0.71 96.60 -25.29
N LEU A 417 -2.01 96.41 -25.06
CA LEU A 417 -3.03 97.46 -25.20
C LEU A 417 -2.88 98.55 -24.12
N GLU A 418 -2.62 98.18 -22.86
CA GLU A 418 -2.24 99.14 -21.80
C GLU A 418 -0.98 99.94 -22.18
N LEU A 419 0.06 99.28 -22.71
CA LEU A 419 1.31 99.94 -23.12
C LEU A 419 1.12 100.84 -24.36
N GLN A 420 0.26 100.45 -25.31
CA GLN A 420 -0.12 101.28 -26.45
C GLN A 420 -0.94 102.51 -26.01
N GLN A 421 -1.84 102.35 -25.04
CA GLN A 421 -2.59 103.45 -24.45
C GLN A 421 -1.65 104.43 -23.74
N ILE A 422 -0.75 103.94 -22.89
CA ILE A 422 0.29 104.75 -22.23
C ILE A 422 1.12 105.50 -23.28
N LYS A 423 1.66 104.80 -24.29
CA LYS A 423 2.44 105.42 -25.38
C LYS A 423 1.67 106.53 -26.10
N SER A 424 0.36 106.35 -26.34
CA SER A 424 -0.47 107.39 -26.94
C SER A 424 -0.65 108.62 -26.04
N GLN A 425 -0.73 108.43 -24.71
CA GLN A 425 -0.80 109.50 -23.73
C GLN A 425 0.55 110.23 -23.61
N THR A 426 1.66 109.50 -23.58
CA THR A 426 3.01 110.09 -23.55
C THR A 426 3.27 110.92 -24.80
N ASN A 427 2.93 110.41 -25.99
CA ASN A 427 3.06 111.15 -27.25
C ASN A 427 2.26 112.46 -27.23
N ARG A 428 0.97 112.42 -26.83
CA ARG A 428 0.15 113.65 -26.69
C ARG A 428 0.76 114.65 -25.70
N LYS A 429 1.35 114.17 -24.59
CA LYS A 429 1.99 115.06 -23.62
C LYS A 429 3.31 115.64 -24.16
N ILE A 430 4.08 114.87 -24.95
CA ILE A 430 5.27 115.35 -25.66
C ILE A 430 4.88 116.41 -26.71
N GLU A 431 3.81 116.19 -27.48
CA GLU A 431 3.28 117.15 -28.47
C GLU A 431 2.81 118.45 -27.80
N GLN A 432 2.11 118.35 -26.67
CA GLN A 432 1.74 119.50 -25.85
C GLN A 432 2.98 120.26 -25.36
N LEU A 433 3.92 119.59 -24.69
CA LEU A 433 5.13 120.21 -24.15
C LEU A 433 6.00 120.82 -25.26
N THR A 434 6.09 120.17 -26.43
CA THR A 434 6.81 120.71 -27.61
C THR A 434 6.15 121.99 -28.13
N SER A 435 4.81 122.08 -28.04
CA SER A 435 4.06 123.27 -28.44
C SER A 435 4.20 124.41 -27.42
N GLU A 436 4.18 124.08 -26.12
CA GLU A 436 4.44 125.01 -25.02
C GLU A 436 5.88 125.56 -25.07
N VAL A 437 6.88 124.70 -25.33
CA VAL A 437 8.28 125.11 -25.54
C VAL A 437 8.40 126.04 -26.76
N LYS A 438 7.87 125.66 -27.92
CA LYS A 438 7.91 126.54 -29.13
C LYS A 438 7.21 127.88 -28.93
N GLN A 439 6.17 127.92 -28.09
CA GLN A 439 5.52 129.17 -27.72
C GLN A 439 6.41 130.01 -26.78
N LYS A 440 7.05 129.39 -25.78
CA LYS A 440 8.01 130.07 -24.89
C LYS A 440 9.29 130.53 -25.60
N GLU A 441 9.75 129.80 -26.61
CA GLU A 441 10.85 130.22 -27.50
C GLU A 441 10.48 131.52 -28.25
N ARG A 442 9.27 131.61 -28.80
CA ARG A 442 8.78 132.84 -29.46
C ARG A 442 8.66 134.00 -28.50
N GLU A 443 8.09 133.78 -27.31
CA GLU A 443 8.00 134.80 -26.26
C GLU A 443 9.39 135.30 -25.82
N ASN A 444 10.37 134.38 -25.68
CA ASN A 444 11.76 134.74 -25.38
C ASN A 444 12.42 135.54 -26.52
N ILE A 445 12.18 135.19 -27.78
CA ILE A 445 12.67 135.96 -28.95
C ILE A 445 12.08 137.38 -28.94
N VAL A 446 10.78 137.55 -28.65
CA VAL A 446 10.15 138.87 -28.54
C VAL A 446 10.76 139.67 -27.38
N LEU A 447 10.93 139.07 -26.20
CA LEU A 447 11.56 139.72 -25.05
C LEU A 447 13.03 140.08 -25.30
N GLN A 448 13.78 139.26 -26.05
CA GLN A 448 15.16 139.56 -26.44
C GLN A 448 15.23 140.73 -27.43
N GLU A 449 14.32 140.79 -28.41
CA GLU A 449 14.22 141.91 -29.37
C GLU A 449 13.76 143.21 -28.67
N GLU A 450 12.84 143.13 -27.71
CA GLU A 450 12.40 144.27 -26.91
C GLU A 450 13.52 144.76 -25.98
N HIS A 451 14.24 143.85 -25.30
CA HIS A 451 15.43 144.17 -24.51
C HIS A 451 16.56 144.75 -25.38
N ARG A 452 16.73 144.27 -26.63
CA ARG A 452 17.69 144.85 -27.60
C ARG A 452 17.33 146.30 -27.93
N ARG A 453 16.05 146.59 -28.21
CA ARG A 453 15.57 147.96 -28.47
C ARG A 453 15.72 148.88 -27.27
N ILE A 454 15.43 148.40 -26.06
CA ILE A 454 15.63 149.17 -24.82
C ILE A 454 17.12 149.49 -24.65
N MET A 455 18.00 148.52 -24.83
CA MET A 455 19.46 148.73 -24.75
C MET A 455 20.01 149.66 -25.85
N GLU A 456 19.43 149.63 -27.06
CA GLU A 456 19.78 150.57 -28.13
C GLU A 456 19.30 151.99 -27.80
N THR A 457 18.07 152.16 -27.33
CA THR A 457 17.53 153.45 -26.90
C THR A 457 18.34 154.05 -25.74
N MET A 458 18.63 153.26 -24.70
CA MET A 458 19.49 153.67 -23.59
C MET A 458 20.90 154.03 -24.04
N LYS A 459 21.45 153.36 -25.06
CA LYS A 459 22.77 153.69 -25.62
C LYS A 459 22.75 155.00 -26.42
N GLU A 460 21.66 155.27 -27.15
CA GLU A 460 21.43 156.56 -27.81
C GLU A 460 21.30 157.70 -26.78
N GLU A 461 20.56 157.49 -25.69
CA GLU A 461 20.42 158.44 -24.58
C GLU A 461 21.76 158.68 -23.86
N ILE A 462 22.52 157.62 -23.56
CA ILE A 462 23.87 157.72 -22.98
C ILE A 462 24.80 158.50 -23.92
N ASN A 463 24.78 158.24 -25.24
CA ASN A 463 25.57 159.01 -26.21
C ASN A 463 25.19 160.50 -26.22
N GLN A 464 23.89 160.84 -26.16
CA GLN A 464 23.42 162.22 -26.10
C GLN A 464 23.87 162.91 -24.80
N LEU A 465 23.72 162.24 -23.66
CA LEU A 465 24.18 162.72 -22.36
C LEU A 465 25.71 162.89 -22.32
N THR A 466 26.47 161.92 -22.83
CA THR A 466 27.93 162.00 -22.92
C THR A 466 28.38 163.17 -23.80
N ASN A 467 27.72 163.42 -24.94
CA ASN A 467 28.02 164.59 -25.77
C ASN A 467 27.66 165.91 -25.05
N SER A 468 26.56 165.96 -24.31
CA SER A 468 26.18 167.12 -23.50
C SER A 468 27.16 167.37 -22.34
N VAL A 469 27.66 166.31 -21.71
CA VAL A 469 28.69 166.39 -20.66
C VAL A 469 30.03 166.84 -21.24
N ASN A 470 30.49 166.25 -22.35
CA ASN A 470 31.73 166.66 -23.02
C ASN A 470 31.70 168.14 -23.44
N ASN A 471 30.57 168.63 -23.97
CA ASN A 471 30.39 170.05 -24.27
C ASN A 471 30.43 170.91 -22.99
N SER A 472 29.82 170.44 -21.90
CA SER A 472 29.81 171.14 -20.61
C SER A 472 31.20 171.16 -19.95
N ASP A 473 31.98 170.08 -20.08
CA ASP A 473 33.37 169.98 -19.64
C ASP A 473 34.29 170.90 -20.46
N SER A 474 34.06 171.03 -21.77
CA SER A 474 34.77 171.99 -22.64
C SER A 474 34.49 173.43 -22.20
N VAL A 475 33.22 173.79 -21.99
CA VAL A 475 32.82 175.12 -21.50
C VAL A 475 33.35 175.39 -20.09
N ARG A 476 33.37 174.37 -19.21
CA ARG A 476 34.01 174.49 -17.89
C ARG A 476 35.51 174.73 -18.03
N GLY A 477 36.20 174.03 -18.93
CA GLY A 477 37.62 174.23 -19.21
C GLY A 477 37.94 175.65 -19.72
N GLU A 478 37.09 176.21 -20.59
CA GLU A 478 37.24 177.61 -21.03
C GLU A 478 37.06 178.60 -19.87
N LEU A 479 36.03 178.40 -19.03
CA LEU A 479 35.78 179.18 -17.82
C LEU A 479 36.92 179.07 -16.79
N GLU A 480 37.42 177.86 -16.52
CA GLU A 480 38.56 177.62 -15.64
C GLU A 480 39.83 178.35 -16.13
N ASN A 481 40.11 178.30 -17.44
CA ASN A 481 41.22 179.04 -18.06
C ASN A 481 41.01 180.57 -18.05
N GLN A 482 39.77 181.06 -17.99
CA GLN A 482 39.48 182.49 -17.86
C GLN A 482 39.55 182.96 -16.40
N VAL A 483 39.07 182.14 -15.45
CA VAL A 483 39.24 182.37 -14.00
C VAL A 483 40.72 182.36 -13.62
N GLN A 484 41.53 181.44 -14.15
CA GLN A 484 42.98 181.45 -13.91
C GLN A 484 43.66 182.72 -14.46
N ARG A 485 43.24 183.23 -15.62
CA ARG A 485 43.75 184.51 -16.15
C ARG A 485 43.39 185.68 -15.23
N TYR A 486 42.12 185.80 -14.80
CA TYR A 486 41.74 186.83 -13.84
C TYR A 486 42.44 186.68 -12.48
N GLN A 487 42.70 185.45 -12.00
CA GLN A 487 43.51 185.23 -10.80
C GLN A 487 44.99 185.63 -10.99
N GLN A 488 45.55 185.49 -12.19
CA GLN A 488 46.91 185.97 -12.50
C GLN A 488 46.96 187.50 -12.60
N GLU A 489 45.99 188.14 -13.27
CA GLU A 489 45.85 189.60 -13.30
C GLU A 489 45.67 190.18 -11.89
N VAL A 490 44.80 189.58 -11.06
CA VAL A 490 44.61 189.98 -9.66
C VAL A 490 45.89 189.79 -8.84
N LYS A 491 46.66 188.71 -9.04
CA LYS A 491 47.98 188.55 -8.39
C LYS A 491 49.00 189.59 -8.86
N GLN A 492 49.01 189.94 -10.13
CA GLN A 492 49.87 191.01 -10.65
C GLN A 492 49.48 192.37 -10.06
N LEU A 493 48.17 192.69 -10.03
CA LEU A 493 47.66 193.90 -9.40
C LEU A 493 47.98 193.96 -7.90
N TYR A 494 47.85 192.87 -7.15
CA TYR A 494 48.29 192.81 -5.75
C TYR A 494 49.80 193.10 -5.62
N ALA A 495 50.65 192.48 -6.44
CA ALA A 495 52.10 192.73 -6.41
C ALA A 495 52.46 194.17 -6.84
N THR A 496 51.72 194.77 -7.78
CA THR A 496 51.88 196.18 -8.17
C THR A 496 51.46 197.12 -7.05
N VAL A 497 50.31 196.87 -6.41
CA VAL A 497 49.82 197.67 -5.27
C VAL A 497 50.73 197.51 -4.05
N GLU A 498 51.25 196.30 -3.78
CA GLU A 498 52.23 196.06 -2.71
C GLU A 498 53.54 196.82 -2.99
N LYS A 499 54.03 196.82 -4.23
CA LYS A 499 55.17 197.64 -4.66
C LYS A 499 54.90 199.14 -4.55
N GLU A 500 53.73 199.65 -4.97
CA GLU A 500 53.38 201.07 -4.84
C GLU A 500 53.07 201.48 -3.39
N CYS A 501 52.67 200.55 -2.51
CA CYS A 501 52.66 200.78 -1.06
C CYS A 501 54.10 200.92 -0.56
N TRP A 502 54.99 200.00 -0.91
CA TRP A 502 56.38 200.01 -0.47
C TRP A 502 57.14 201.27 -0.94
N GLU A 503 57.03 201.63 -2.22
CA GLU A 503 57.61 202.86 -2.78
C GLU A 503 57.01 204.14 -2.16
N ARG A 504 55.73 204.11 -1.78
CA ARG A 504 55.05 205.22 -1.11
C ARG A 504 55.40 205.32 0.37
N ASP A 505 55.67 204.21 1.05
CA ASP A 505 56.13 204.19 2.43
C ASP A 505 57.61 204.56 2.54
N GLU A 506 58.44 204.17 1.56
CA GLU A 506 59.80 204.68 1.39
C GLU A 506 59.80 206.21 1.11
N LEU A 507 58.93 206.67 0.20
CA LEU A 507 58.72 208.11 -0.05
C LEU A 507 58.16 208.84 1.18
N ASN A 508 57.26 208.22 1.95
CA ASN A 508 56.75 208.78 3.21
C ASN A 508 57.84 208.83 4.28
N SER A 509 58.79 207.88 4.29
CA SER A 509 59.96 207.88 5.17
C SER A 509 60.90 209.03 4.82
N VAL A 510 61.24 209.21 3.54
CA VAL A 510 62.05 210.35 3.07
C VAL A 510 61.31 211.69 3.26
N LEU A 511 59.98 211.72 3.10
CA LEU A 511 59.15 212.87 3.45
C LEU A 511 59.06 213.09 4.97
N ALA A 512 59.19 212.06 5.80
CA ALA A 512 59.25 212.17 7.25
C ALA A 512 60.62 212.69 7.69
N GLU A 513 61.74 212.21 7.13
CA GLU A 513 63.08 212.76 7.40
C GLU A 513 63.20 214.23 6.94
N THR A 514 62.73 214.57 5.74
CA THR A 514 62.75 215.96 5.26
C THR A 514 61.75 216.84 6.02
N ARG A 515 60.60 216.31 6.47
CA ARG A 515 59.74 216.97 7.46
C ARG A 515 60.41 217.11 8.81
N GLU A 516 61.24 216.17 9.27
CA GLU A 516 61.93 216.27 10.54
C GLU A 516 63.07 217.29 10.48
N GLN A 517 63.77 217.39 9.34
CA GLN A 517 64.70 218.47 9.05
C GLN A 517 63.99 219.84 9.01
N LEU A 518 62.80 219.92 8.40
CA LEU A 518 61.96 221.13 8.43
C LEU A 518 61.36 221.43 9.81
N MET A 519 61.00 220.44 10.62
CA MET A 519 60.47 220.59 11.99
C MET A 519 61.57 220.93 13.00
N LYS A 520 62.82 220.56 12.72
CA LYS A 520 64.00 221.09 13.43
C LYS A 520 64.29 222.56 13.12
N LEU A 521 63.73 223.11 12.03
CA LEU A 521 63.69 224.55 11.73
C LEU A 521 62.35 225.21 12.16
N SER A 522 61.27 224.43 12.28
CA SER A 522 59.91 224.87 12.57
C SER A 522 59.40 224.31 13.91
N ASN A 523 59.72 225.01 14.99
CA ASN A 523 59.38 224.63 16.37
C ASN A 523 57.88 224.28 16.59
N SER A 524 57.65 223.24 17.40
CA SER A 524 56.52 223.05 18.35
C SER A 524 55.07 222.79 17.87
N SER A 525 54.48 221.71 18.42
CA SER A 525 53.07 221.54 18.92
C SER A 525 51.98 220.70 18.17
N LYS A 526 51.82 219.40 18.56
CA LYS A 526 50.55 218.62 18.81
C LYS A 526 49.60 218.18 17.64
N GLN A 527 48.74 217.11 17.64
CA GLN A 527 48.55 215.80 18.37
C GLN A 527 47.29 214.95 17.86
N SER A 528 47.33 213.57 17.81
CA SER A 528 46.24 212.47 17.76
C SER A 528 45.15 212.34 16.60
N GLU A 529 44.26 211.32 16.32
CA GLU A 529 43.93 209.81 16.49
C GLU A 529 42.59 209.44 15.67
N SER A 530 41.84 208.28 15.52
CA SER A 530 41.82 206.74 15.56
C SER A 530 40.36 206.21 15.15
N ASP A 531 39.78 204.96 14.93
CA ASP A 531 40.03 203.48 14.63
C ASP A 531 38.67 202.67 14.28
N HIS A 532 38.66 201.35 13.88
CA HIS A 532 37.59 200.23 13.89
C HIS A 532 36.53 199.97 12.71
N ARG A 533 35.79 198.83 12.40
CA ARG A 533 35.74 197.31 12.69
C ARG A 533 34.62 196.44 11.93
N GLN A 534 34.86 195.11 11.65
CA GLN A 534 33.99 193.83 11.67
C GLN A 534 32.68 193.60 10.77
N SER A 535 31.99 192.42 10.56
CA SER A 535 32.26 190.91 10.46
C SER A 535 30.98 189.96 10.18
N ASN A 536 31.14 188.63 9.84
CA ASN A 536 30.22 187.39 9.91
C ASN A 536 29.18 186.98 8.76
N GLN A 537 28.46 185.80 8.68
CA GLN A 537 28.75 184.29 8.68
C GLN A 537 27.50 183.28 8.45
N GLN A 538 27.69 181.98 8.00
CA GLN A 538 26.93 180.68 8.27
C GLN A 538 25.95 179.87 7.28
N GLU A 539 25.32 178.71 7.70
CA GLU A 539 25.21 177.33 7.03
C GLU A 539 24.03 176.34 7.49
N ASN A 540 23.57 175.25 6.77
CA ASN A 540 23.10 173.84 7.22
C ASN A 540 22.15 172.89 6.33
N GLN A 541 21.69 171.69 6.82
CA GLN A 541 21.20 170.39 6.17
C GLN A 541 19.79 169.80 6.59
N LYS A 542 19.23 168.68 5.98
CA LYS A 542 18.80 167.33 6.60
C LYS A 542 17.71 166.35 5.96
N ASP A 543 17.83 165.02 6.26
CA ASP A 543 16.88 163.85 6.54
C ASP A 543 15.80 163.28 5.53
N ASP A 544 15.15 162.06 5.61
CA ASP A 544 15.40 160.65 6.13
C ASP A 544 14.21 159.62 5.80
N HIS A 545 14.24 158.31 6.23
CA HIS A 545 13.15 157.23 6.38
C HIS A 545 12.98 156.11 5.26
N LEU A 546 12.18 154.98 5.25
CA LEU A 546 11.12 154.33 6.13
C LEU A 546 10.71 152.77 5.91
N PHE A 547 11.59 151.75 5.99
CA PHE A 547 11.34 150.33 6.51
C PHE A 547 10.43 149.18 5.86
N PRO A 548 10.56 147.86 6.28
CA PRO A 548 10.13 146.59 5.57
C PRO A 548 9.43 145.49 6.47
N SER A 549 9.48 144.14 6.16
CA SER A 549 9.64 142.99 7.15
C SER A 549 9.47 141.49 6.68
N ILE A 550 10.19 140.53 7.35
CA ILE A 550 9.82 139.11 7.74
C ILE A 550 9.68 137.99 6.63
N SER A 551 9.97 136.67 6.78
CA SER A 551 10.82 135.81 7.69
C SER A 551 11.22 134.41 7.07
N SER A 552 10.96 133.21 7.67
CA SER A 552 11.72 131.94 7.43
C SER A 552 11.06 130.57 7.82
N SER A 553 11.77 129.43 7.57
CA SER A 553 11.61 128.01 8.07
C SER A 553 10.73 126.99 7.27
N SER A 554 10.77 125.64 7.44
CA SER A 554 11.85 124.61 7.64
C SER A 554 11.29 123.13 7.65
N VAL A 555 12.15 122.08 7.72
CA VAL A 555 11.92 120.69 8.26
C VAL A 555 11.23 119.54 7.43
N LYS A 556 12.02 118.49 7.05
CA LYS A 556 11.79 116.99 7.08
C LYS A 556 10.62 116.30 6.29
N SER A 557 10.52 114.96 6.05
CA SER A 557 11.43 113.76 6.13
C SER A 557 10.78 112.46 5.55
N GLU A 558 11.56 111.36 5.41
CA GLU A 558 11.16 109.92 5.60
C GLU A 558 10.31 109.21 4.50
N GLN A 559 10.31 107.88 4.21
CA GLN A 559 10.98 106.59 4.60
C GLN A 559 11.29 105.79 3.28
N PHE A 560 11.75 104.52 3.08
CA PHE A 560 12.35 103.29 3.73
C PHE A 560 12.87 102.39 2.52
N ILE A 561 13.37 101.14 2.51
CA ILE A 561 13.74 99.98 3.40
C ILE A 561 14.88 99.21 2.62
N LYS A 562 16.04 98.82 3.16
CA LYS A 562 16.47 97.64 3.99
C LYS A 562 16.56 96.23 3.35
N HIS A 563 17.82 95.78 3.10
CA HIS A 563 18.46 94.45 3.31
C HIS A 563 17.83 93.15 2.71
N THR A 564 18.50 91.98 2.56
CA THR A 564 19.69 91.38 3.21
C THR A 564 20.40 90.32 2.32
N VAL A 565 21.57 89.80 2.72
CA VAL A 565 22.42 88.79 2.01
C VAL A 565 23.03 87.79 3.05
N PRO A 566 23.88 86.79 2.70
CA PRO A 566 23.61 85.38 2.31
C PRO A 566 23.91 84.30 3.39
N LYS A 567 23.65 82.99 3.13
CA LYS A 567 24.59 81.85 3.42
C LYS A 567 24.14 80.40 3.05
N SER A 568 25.05 79.68 2.37
CA SER A 568 25.46 78.25 2.48
C SER A 568 24.47 77.05 2.68
N SER A 569 24.39 76.18 1.66
CA SER A 569 24.60 74.70 1.71
C SER A 569 24.72 74.20 0.24
N LYS A 570 25.59 73.30 -0.24
CA LYS A 570 26.18 72.01 0.20
C LYS A 570 25.17 70.85 0.30
N THR A 571 24.97 70.09 -0.78
CA THR A 571 25.34 68.65 -0.87
C THR A 571 25.22 68.05 -2.28
N SER A 572 26.08 67.04 -2.56
CA SER A 572 25.99 65.96 -3.56
C SER A 572 25.29 66.15 -4.92
N ASN A 573 26.09 66.11 -5.99
CA ASN A 573 25.65 65.58 -7.29
C ASN A 573 25.34 64.07 -7.17
N SER A 574 24.34 63.59 -7.91
CA SER A 574 24.30 62.22 -8.45
C SER A 574 23.86 62.28 -9.90
N ASN A 575 24.50 61.51 -10.79
CA ASN A 575 24.34 61.68 -12.23
C ASN A 575 23.07 61.01 -12.78
N ASN A 576 22.45 61.65 -13.77
CA ASN A 576 21.31 61.12 -14.51
C ASN A 576 21.65 59.79 -15.21
N GLY A 577 20.86 58.75 -14.94
CA GLY A 577 21.02 57.42 -15.54
C GLY A 577 19.79 56.97 -16.34
N ILE A 578 19.49 57.64 -17.47
CA ILE A 578 18.36 57.25 -18.35
C ILE A 578 18.83 57.16 -19.82
N ALA A 579 19.28 55.97 -20.21
CA ALA A 579 19.45 55.53 -21.61
C ALA A 579 19.33 54.00 -21.66
N ARG A 580 18.13 53.44 -21.84
CA ARG A 580 17.53 53.04 -23.14
C ARG A 580 18.46 52.26 -24.09
N ARG A 581 18.09 50.98 -24.28
CA ARG A 581 18.32 50.09 -25.45
C ARG A 581 19.74 49.59 -25.74
N SER A 582 19.95 48.30 -25.43
CA SER A 582 20.21 47.30 -26.48
C SER A 582 19.71 45.92 -26.06
N PHE A 583 18.89 45.27 -26.90
CA PHE A 583 18.52 43.86 -26.77
C PHE A 583 19.41 43.07 -27.74
N GLN A 584 20.25 42.15 -27.25
CA GLN A 584 20.79 41.09 -28.11
C GLN A 584 21.32 39.88 -27.32
N ASN A 585 20.59 38.77 -27.45
CA ASN A 585 21.05 37.39 -27.55
C ASN A 585 22.39 37.02 -26.89
N PHE A 586 22.32 36.32 -25.75
CA PHE A 586 23.16 35.13 -25.55
C PHE A 586 22.31 33.91 -25.21
N LYS A 587 22.79 32.72 -25.59
CA LYS A 587 21.95 31.54 -25.88
C LYS A 587 21.71 30.64 -24.67
N ASN A 588 20.55 29.99 -24.70
CA ASN A 588 20.23 28.82 -23.86
C ASN A 588 21.33 27.74 -23.93
N THR A 589 22.00 27.46 -22.82
CA THR A 589 22.65 26.18 -22.57
C THR A 589 21.68 25.25 -21.83
N LYS A 590 20.76 24.62 -22.59
CA LYS A 590 19.93 23.53 -22.05
C LYS A 590 20.81 22.29 -21.90
N ASP A 591 21.38 22.07 -20.72
CA ASP A 591 22.13 20.85 -20.40
C ASP A 591 21.20 19.65 -20.17
N THR A 592 20.64 19.13 -21.26
CA THR A 592 19.92 17.84 -21.29
C THR A 592 20.85 16.63 -21.13
N SER A 593 22.16 16.88 -20.95
CA SER A 593 23.21 15.92 -20.63
C SER A 593 22.95 15.18 -19.31
N GLY A 594 22.57 15.91 -18.25
CA GLY A 594 22.32 15.35 -16.91
C GLY A 594 21.16 14.36 -16.88
N LEU A 595 19.99 14.74 -17.41
CA LEU A 595 18.79 13.89 -17.38
C LEU A 595 18.99 12.57 -18.15
N ALA A 596 19.72 12.60 -19.25
CA ALA A 596 20.09 11.41 -20.03
C ALA A 596 21.15 10.52 -19.36
N ALA A 597 21.88 11.03 -18.36
CA ALA A 597 22.74 10.23 -17.50
C ALA A 597 21.93 9.59 -16.35
N THR A 598 21.03 10.35 -15.70
CA THR A 598 20.13 9.82 -14.67
C THR A 598 19.20 8.73 -15.21
N GLN A 599 18.61 8.94 -16.39
CA GLN A 599 17.78 7.93 -17.06
C GLN A 599 18.58 6.66 -17.41
N ARG A 600 19.86 6.78 -17.80
CA ARG A 600 20.74 5.63 -18.02
C ARG A 600 21.05 4.88 -16.72
N GLN A 601 21.32 5.58 -15.62
CA GLN A 601 21.51 4.94 -14.31
C GLN A 601 20.25 4.19 -13.85
N ILE A 602 19.07 4.81 -13.99
CA ILE A 602 17.78 4.18 -13.67
C ILE A 602 17.53 2.94 -14.56
N ALA A 603 17.79 3.04 -15.87
CA ALA A 603 17.65 1.91 -16.80
C ALA A 603 18.59 0.74 -16.45
N THR A 604 19.84 1.02 -16.04
CA THR A 604 20.78 0.00 -15.57
C THR A 604 20.30 -0.67 -14.28
N ILE A 605 19.77 0.10 -13.31
CA ILE A 605 19.22 -0.43 -12.05
C ILE A 605 17.99 -1.32 -12.31
N ILE A 606 17.09 -0.92 -13.21
CA ILE A 606 15.91 -1.71 -13.61
C ILE A 606 16.32 -2.98 -14.37
N SER A 607 17.38 -2.92 -15.18
CA SER A 607 17.92 -4.08 -15.90
C SER A 607 18.60 -5.08 -14.96
N ALA A 608 19.38 -4.59 -13.98
CA ALA A 608 20.05 -5.41 -12.98
C ALA A 608 19.07 -6.08 -12.00
N THR A 609 17.94 -5.44 -11.69
CA THR A 609 16.89 -6.03 -10.84
C THR A 609 16.02 -7.06 -11.56
N LYS A 610 15.78 -6.91 -12.87
CA LYS A 610 15.08 -7.92 -13.68
C LYS A 610 15.84 -9.25 -13.85
N PHE A 611 17.15 -9.28 -13.62
CA PHE A 611 17.97 -10.49 -13.71
C PHE A 611 18.05 -11.32 -12.42
N ARG A 612 17.15 -11.08 -11.44
CA ARG A 612 17.03 -11.84 -10.18
C ARG A 612 15.70 -12.57 -9.98
N CYS A 613 14.88 -12.69 -11.02
CA CYS A 613 13.60 -13.41 -10.98
C CYS A 613 13.40 -14.35 -12.19
N GLN A 614 14.40 -15.21 -12.40
CA GLN A 614 14.32 -16.52 -13.08
C GLN A 614 15.18 -17.51 -12.28
#